data_AF-A0A972G9Q6-F1
#
_entry.id   AF-A0A972G9Q6-F1
#
_cell.length_a   1.000
_cell.length_b   1.000
_cell.length_c   1.000
_cell.angle_alpha   90.00
_cell.angle_beta   90.00
_cell.angle_gamma   90.00
#
_symmetry.space_group_name_H-M   'P 1'
#
loop_
_entity.id
_entity.type
_entity.pdbx_description
1 polymer ?
#
loop_
_entity_poly.entity_id
_entity_poly.type
_entity_poly.pdbx_seq_one_letter_code
_entity_poly.pdbx_strand_id
1 'polypeptide(L)'
;MRKGWWIGAIVLLWIVWSGSDDPLDQDRTSSQPANETTQRSPSPTTDTSTYVFVTGNRVRIRSGPSTSDSILGHLDRGARVRLQRTDGSWAEVVSSFGRGWVFSDYLSLEQPAVSNTPASPPTRQVAAPTDREIREARAAIIRQSIASYPGSCPCPYNVDRAGRRCGGRSAWSRPGGYSPICYDSDVSDGRLQSYFARQR
;
A
#
# COMPACT_ATOMS: atom_id res chain seq x y z
N MET A 1 -26.06 -24.95 26.51
CA MET A 1 -26.30 -23.79 27.38
C MET A 1 -25.27 -22.70 27.07
N ARG A 2 -25.70 -21.51 26.65
CA ARG A 2 -24.83 -20.34 26.41
C ARG A 2 -25.18 -19.28 27.47
N LYS A 3 -24.20 -18.79 28.22
CA LYS A 3 -24.39 -17.72 29.22
C LYS A 3 -24.07 -16.36 28.59
N GLY A 4 -24.98 -15.40 28.76
CA GLY A 4 -24.73 -13.95 28.61
C GLY A 4 -23.81 -13.43 29.73
N TRP A 5 -23.51 -12.15 29.90
CA TRP A 5 -24.08 -10.90 29.37
C TRP A 5 -23.11 -9.73 29.73
N TRP A 6 -23.03 -8.71 28.87
CA TRP A 6 -23.07 -7.25 29.12
C TRP A 6 -21.98 -6.40 29.83
N ILE A 7 -21.42 -5.46 29.03
CA ILE A 7 -21.28 -3.97 29.12
C ILE A 7 -21.07 -3.24 30.48
N GLY A 8 -20.15 -2.25 30.50
CA GLY A 8 -20.47 -0.91 31.06
C GLY A 8 -19.38 -0.09 31.81
N ALA A 9 -18.95 1.04 31.19
CA ALA A 9 -18.64 2.40 31.72
C ALA A 9 -17.70 2.61 32.94
N ILE A 10 -16.55 3.31 32.79
CA ILE A 10 -16.29 4.78 32.97
C ILE A 10 -16.65 5.35 34.36
N VAL A 11 -15.62 5.78 35.13
CA VAL A 11 -15.68 6.93 36.06
C VAL A 11 -14.31 7.63 36.13
N LEU A 12 -14.32 8.96 35.95
CA LEU A 12 -13.25 9.95 36.16
C LEU A 12 -13.23 10.43 37.62
N LEU A 13 -12.07 10.88 38.13
CA LEU A 13 -11.80 12.02 39.08
C LEU A 13 -10.54 11.71 39.93
N TRP A 14 -9.44 12.48 39.93
CA TRP A 14 -9.12 13.91 40.20
C TRP A 14 -8.46 14.06 41.60
N ILE A 15 -7.27 14.72 41.64
CA ILE A 15 -6.76 15.63 42.72
C ILE A 15 -6.15 14.90 43.96
N VAL A 16 -5.01 15.24 44.62
CA VAL A 16 -4.21 16.48 44.90
C VAL A 16 -2.79 16.05 45.35
N TRP A 17 -1.68 16.71 44.97
CA TRP A 17 -0.95 17.83 45.65
C TRP A 17 -0.18 17.47 46.93
N SER A 18 1.14 17.70 46.94
CA SER A 18 1.90 18.36 48.04
C SER A 18 3.41 18.20 47.83
N GLY A 19 4.07 19.32 47.52
CA GLY A 19 5.52 19.49 47.59
C GLY A 19 5.82 20.79 48.34
N SER A 20 6.76 20.69 49.28
CA SER A 20 7.43 21.71 50.09
C SER A 20 8.76 21.02 50.53
N ASP A 21 9.97 21.59 50.63
CA ASP A 21 10.43 22.93 50.97
C ASP A 21 11.86 23.18 50.42
N ASP A 22 12.13 24.46 50.14
CA ASP A 22 13.34 25.25 49.83
C ASP A 22 14.48 25.25 50.91
N PRO A 23 15.48 26.17 50.94
CA PRO A 23 16.46 26.72 49.96
C PRO A 23 17.92 26.85 50.56
N LEU A 24 18.84 27.56 49.86
CA LEU A 24 19.81 28.60 50.34
C LEU A 24 21.07 28.64 49.41
N ASP A 25 21.22 29.60 48.48
CA ASP A 25 21.83 30.96 48.56
C ASP A 25 23.41 30.90 48.54
N GLN A 26 24.19 31.57 47.67
CA GLN A 26 24.39 33.03 47.55
C GLN A 26 25.24 33.51 46.34
N ASP A 27 25.07 34.83 46.09
CA ASP A 27 25.92 35.84 45.41
C ASP A 27 25.72 36.10 43.90
N ARG A 28 25.70 37.35 43.37
CA ARG A 28 25.35 38.71 43.82
C ARG A 28 25.48 39.64 42.61
N THR A 29 24.58 40.63 42.45
CA THR A 29 24.81 41.99 41.87
C THR A 29 25.13 42.09 40.36
N SER A 30 24.58 42.98 39.51
CA SER A 30 23.57 44.05 39.57
C SER A 30 23.42 44.64 38.14
N SER A 31 22.31 45.34 37.92
CA SER A 31 22.12 46.50 37.02
C SER A 31 21.36 46.29 35.68
N GLN A 32 20.08 46.70 35.75
CA GLN A 32 19.10 47.06 34.70
C GLN A 32 19.54 48.26 33.80
N PRO A 33 18.72 48.83 32.85
CA PRO A 33 17.45 48.39 32.21
C PRO A 33 17.34 48.59 30.66
N ALA A 34 16.28 47.99 30.09
CA ALA A 34 15.44 48.33 28.92
C ALA A 34 16.07 48.83 27.59
N ASN A 35 15.89 48.10 26.48
CA ASN A 35 14.80 48.34 25.53
C ASN A 35 14.73 47.28 24.39
N GLU A 36 13.50 47.00 24.01
CA GLU A 36 12.94 46.35 22.81
C GLU A 36 13.84 46.19 21.56
N THR A 37 13.84 44.99 20.93
CA THR A 37 13.80 44.79 19.45
C THR A 37 13.49 43.31 19.11
N THR A 38 12.28 43.06 18.62
CA THR A 38 11.96 42.30 17.40
C THR A 38 12.81 41.10 16.96
N GLN A 39 12.11 39.95 16.88
CA GLN A 39 12.16 38.89 15.84
C GLN A 39 13.51 38.51 15.20
N ARG A 40 13.90 37.24 15.37
CA ARG A 40 14.43 36.43 14.27
C ARG A 40 13.88 35.02 14.35
N SER A 41 12.64 34.89 13.89
CA SER A 41 12.21 33.71 13.15
C SER A 41 13.30 33.42 12.10
N PRO A 42 13.86 32.20 11.99
CA PRO A 42 14.68 31.88 10.84
C PRO A 42 13.78 32.09 9.62
N SER A 43 14.15 33.08 8.80
CA SER A 43 13.50 33.35 7.54
C SER A 43 13.25 32.04 6.79
N PRO A 44 12.13 31.85 6.08
CA PRO A 44 12.17 30.98 4.93
C PRO A 44 13.15 31.68 3.97
N THR A 45 14.44 31.36 4.08
CA THR A 45 15.31 31.51 2.93
C THR A 45 14.59 30.73 1.85
N THR A 46 14.13 31.41 0.82
CA THR A 46 13.60 30.78 -0.39
C THR A 46 14.76 30.00 -0.99
N ASP A 47 15.05 28.84 -0.39
CA ASP A 47 15.99 27.85 -0.88
C ASP A 47 15.36 27.40 -2.19
N THR A 48 15.83 28.02 -3.26
CA THR A 48 15.45 27.72 -4.63
C THR A 48 16.04 26.35 -4.93
N SER A 49 15.41 25.33 -4.35
CA SER A 49 15.78 23.93 -4.45
C SER A 49 15.61 23.54 -5.90
N THR A 50 16.72 23.50 -6.62
CA THR A 50 16.74 23.03 -8.00
C THR A 50 16.63 21.52 -7.99
N TYR A 51 15.62 20.99 -8.67
CA TYR A 51 15.43 19.55 -8.84
C TYR A 51 15.83 19.15 -10.25
N VAL A 52 16.48 18.00 -10.35
CA VAL A 52 16.87 17.37 -11.61
C VAL A 52 16.40 15.92 -11.63
N PHE A 53 16.32 15.34 -12.81
CA PHE A 53 15.87 13.99 -13.06
C PHE A 53 17.01 13.13 -13.58
N VAL A 54 17.06 11.89 -13.13
CA VAL A 54 18.03 10.90 -13.59
C VAL A 54 17.63 10.40 -14.99
N THR A 55 18.53 10.49 -15.96
CA THR A 55 18.28 10.07 -17.36
C THR A 55 18.75 8.65 -17.65
N GLY A 56 19.74 8.15 -16.91
CA GLY A 56 20.27 6.78 -17.04
C GLY A 56 19.48 5.74 -16.23
N ASN A 57 19.62 4.46 -16.60
CA ASN A 57 19.06 3.35 -15.83
C ASN A 57 20.05 2.89 -14.76
N ARG A 58 19.59 2.75 -13.50
CA ARG A 58 20.41 2.30 -12.36
C ARG A 58 21.73 3.09 -12.23
N VAL A 59 21.63 4.41 -12.27
CA VAL A 59 22.76 5.34 -12.11
C VAL A 59 23.28 5.24 -10.68
N ARG A 60 24.59 5.06 -10.51
CA ARG A 60 25.19 4.91 -9.18
C ARG A 60 25.29 6.27 -8.49
N ILE A 61 24.85 6.32 -7.24
CA ILE A 61 25.16 7.43 -6.33
C ILE A 61 26.34 7.02 -5.45
N ARG A 62 27.36 7.86 -5.37
CA ARG A 62 28.63 7.58 -4.69
C ARG A 62 28.88 8.50 -3.51
N SER A 63 29.80 8.13 -2.63
CA SER A 63 30.19 8.96 -1.47
C SER A 63 30.99 10.21 -1.85
N GLY A 64 31.63 10.23 -3.03
CA GLY A 64 32.46 11.35 -3.51
C GLY A 64 32.44 11.50 -5.04
N PRO A 65 33.02 12.59 -5.57
CA PRO A 65 33.05 12.91 -7.01
C PRO A 65 34.12 12.11 -7.77
N SER A 66 34.18 10.79 -7.56
CA SER A 66 35.11 9.90 -8.26
C SER A 66 34.50 8.53 -8.53
N THR A 67 34.98 7.87 -9.60
CA THR A 67 34.61 6.48 -9.91
C THR A 67 35.21 5.46 -8.94
N SER A 68 36.18 5.87 -8.11
CA SER A 68 36.81 5.03 -7.09
C SER A 68 36.10 5.11 -5.73
N ASP A 69 35.21 6.08 -5.53
CA ASP A 69 34.47 6.25 -4.28
C ASP A 69 33.40 5.17 -4.08
N SER A 70 33.03 4.90 -2.83
CA SER A 70 32.05 3.86 -2.51
C SER A 70 30.66 4.17 -3.09
N ILE A 71 29.94 3.13 -3.49
CA ILE A 71 28.59 3.27 -4.03
C ILE A 71 27.60 3.22 -2.88
N LEU A 72 26.85 4.30 -2.68
CA LEU A 72 25.79 4.42 -1.68
C LEU A 72 24.50 3.73 -2.14
N GLY A 73 24.26 3.67 -3.44
CA GLY A 73 23.04 3.11 -4.00
C GLY A 73 22.93 3.27 -5.52
N HIS A 74 21.73 3.00 -6.04
CA HIS A 74 21.40 3.17 -7.45
C HIS A 74 20.11 3.98 -7.58
N LEU A 75 20.08 4.91 -8.52
CA LEU A 75 18.94 5.74 -8.88
C LEU A 75 18.39 5.28 -10.23
N ASP A 76 17.08 5.07 -10.29
CA ASP A 76 16.41 4.68 -11.51
C ASP A 76 16.12 5.89 -12.42
N ARG A 77 15.95 5.63 -13.71
CA ARG A 77 15.59 6.66 -14.68
C ARG A 77 14.28 7.32 -14.27
N GLY A 78 14.24 8.65 -14.34
CA GLY A 78 13.11 9.47 -13.91
C GLY A 78 13.10 9.79 -12.42
N ALA A 79 14.02 9.22 -11.62
CA ALA A 79 14.15 9.60 -10.21
C ALA A 79 14.43 11.10 -10.09
N ARG A 80 13.62 11.80 -9.31
CA ARG A 80 13.78 13.22 -9.00
C ARG A 80 14.73 13.36 -7.81
N VAL A 81 15.83 14.09 -8.00
CA VAL A 81 16.81 14.37 -6.95
C VAL A 81 17.01 15.87 -6.81
N ARG A 82 17.36 16.32 -5.59
CA ARG A 82 17.63 17.73 -5.35
C ARG A 82 19.10 18.01 -5.64
N LEU A 83 19.38 18.86 -6.62
CA LEU A 83 20.73 19.29 -6.95
C LEU A 83 21.22 20.27 -5.87
N GLN A 84 22.43 20.04 -5.36
CA GLN A 84 23.08 20.96 -4.40
C GLN A 84 24.17 21.76 -5.09
N ARG A 85 25.08 21.07 -5.79
CA ARG A 85 26.18 21.68 -6.53
C ARG A 85 26.70 20.74 -7.62
N THR A 86 27.51 21.28 -8.51
CA THR A 86 28.27 20.53 -9.52
C THR A 86 29.76 20.81 -9.35
N ASP A 87 30.57 19.76 -9.40
CA ASP A 87 32.03 19.79 -9.35
C ASP A 87 32.56 19.00 -10.57
N GLY A 88 32.98 19.73 -11.60
CA GLY A 88 33.37 19.14 -12.88
C GLY A 88 32.26 18.28 -13.49
N SER A 89 32.57 17.01 -13.74
CA SER A 89 31.62 16.04 -14.29
C SER A 89 30.72 15.37 -13.24
N TRP A 90 30.77 15.82 -11.98
CA TRP A 90 29.96 15.27 -10.89
C TRP A 90 29.00 16.29 -10.32
N ALA A 91 27.87 15.81 -9.84
CA ALA A 91 26.82 16.58 -9.22
C ALA A 91 26.54 16.00 -7.84
N GLU A 92 26.61 16.85 -6.83
CA GLU A 92 26.16 16.50 -5.48
C GLU A 92 24.64 16.65 -5.42
N VAL A 93 23.97 15.56 -5.04
CA VAL A 93 22.52 15.47 -5.00
C VAL A 93 22.06 14.93 -3.65
N VAL A 94 20.85 15.32 -3.26
CA VAL A 94 20.15 14.71 -2.13
C VAL A 94 19.04 13.82 -2.68
N SER A 95 19.06 12.56 -2.28
CA SER A 95 18.13 11.50 -2.70
C SER A 95 17.62 10.70 -1.49
N SER A 96 16.88 9.61 -1.75
CA SER A 96 16.49 8.64 -0.72
C SER A 96 17.68 7.96 -0.04
N PHE A 97 18.84 7.90 -0.69
CA PHE A 97 20.10 7.38 -0.13
C PHE A 97 20.89 8.42 0.67
N GLY A 98 20.29 9.60 0.90
CA GLY A 98 20.97 10.75 1.50
C GLY A 98 21.73 11.57 0.47
N ARG A 99 22.75 12.27 0.96
CA ARG A 99 23.64 13.14 0.18
C ARG A 99 24.73 12.30 -0.49
N GLY A 100 24.91 12.47 -1.79
CA GLY A 100 25.96 11.77 -2.54
C GLY A 100 26.19 12.38 -3.90
N TRP A 101 27.07 11.76 -4.68
CA TRP A 101 27.56 12.27 -5.95
C TRP A 101 27.13 11.38 -7.10
N VAL A 102 26.65 12.02 -8.17
CA VAL A 102 26.19 11.38 -9.41
C VAL A 102 26.89 12.06 -10.57
N PHE A 103 27.24 11.32 -11.62
CA PHE A 103 27.87 11.90 -12.80
C PHE A 103 26.85 12.76 -13.58
N SER A 104 27.21 14.00 -13.90
CA SER A 104 26.30 15.05 -14.37
C SER A 104 25.60 14.71 -15.68
N ASP A 105 26.24 13.94 -16.58
CA ASP A 105 25.63 13.51 -17.85
C ASP A 105 24.37 12.65 -17.67
N TYR A 106 24.20 12.07 -16.47
CA TYR A 106 22.99 11.32 -16.13
C TYR A 106 21.89 12.17 -15.49
N LEU A 107 22.04 13.50 -15.45
CA LEU A 107 21.08 14.41 -14.85
C LEU A 107 20.52 15.37 -15.90
N SER A 108 19.22 15.60 -15.84
CA SER A 108 18.53 16.55 -16.72
C SER A 108 17.54 17.40 -15.92
N LEU A 109 17.49 18.69 -16.21
CA LEU A 109 16.46 19.59 -15.65
C LEU A 109 15.08 19.26 -16.22
N GLU A 110 15.04 18.81 -17.47
CA GLU A 110 13.84 18.30 -18.09
C GLU A 110 13.62 16.87 -17.61
N GLN A 111 12.43 16.61 -17.07
CA GLN A 111 12.02 15.24 -16.79
C GLN A 111 12.14 14.47 -18.10
N PRO A 112 12.97 13.40 -18.19
CA PRO A 112 13.02 12.61 -19.40
C PRO A 112 11.59 12.19 -19.67
N ALA A 113 11.07 12.51 -20.85
CA ALA A 113 9.70 12.24 -21.22
C ALA A 113 9.46 10.74 -21.06
N VAL A 114 8.93 10.36 -19.89
CA VAL A 114 8.23 9.11 -19.74
C VAL A 114 7.04 9.29 -20.64
N SER A 115 7.13 8.71 -21.83
CA SER A 115 5.98 8.60 -22.70
C SER A 115 4.89 7.97 -21.83
N ASN A 116 3.84 8.74 -21.53
CA ASN A 116 2.59 8.20 -21.02
C ASN A 116 2.00 7.37 -22.16
N THR A 117 2.60 6.22 -22.38
CA THR A 117 2.16 5.16 -23.26
C THR A 117 2.23 3.93 -22.38
N PRO A 118 1.11 3.22 -22.15
CA PRO A 118 1.16 1.95 -21.45
C PRO A 118 1.97 0.99 -22.32
N ALA A 119 3.26 0.88 -22.03
CA ALA A 119 4.18 0.03 -22.75
C ALA A 119 4.92 -0.84 -21.73
N SER A 120 4.27 -1.94 -21.37
CA SER A 120 4.96 -3.22 -21.50
C SER A 120 4.18 -4.05 -22.52
N PRO A 121 4.82 -4.61 -23.57
CA PRO A 121 4.23 -5.73 -24.28
C PRO A 121 3.88 -6.82 -23.26
N PRO A 122 2.84 -7.64 -23.46
CA PRO A 122 2.41 -8.62 -22.48
C PRO A 122 3.53 -9.64 -22.32
N THR A 123 4.36 -9.44 -21.30
CA THR A 123 5.12 -10.52 -20.70
C THR A 123 4.09 -11.59 -20.42
N ARG A 124 4.31 -12.80 -20.94
CA ARG A 124 3.59 -14.01 -20.60
C ARG A 124 3.84 -14.36 -19.13
N GLN A 125 3.45 -13.45 -18.25
CA GLN A 125 3.31 -13.69 -16.84
C GLN A 125 1.91 -14.23 -16.71
N VAL A 126 1.82 -15.38 -16.04
CA VAL A 126 0.56 -15.98 -15.65
C VAL A 126 -0.08 -15.01 -14.67
N ALA A 127 -0.73 -13.97 -15.20
CA ALA A 127 -1.47 -13.03 -14.39
C ALA A 127 -2.53 -13.83 -13.64
N ALA A 128 -2.72 -13.49 -12.37
CA ALA A 128 -3.84 -14.03 -11.61
C ALA A 128 -5.15 -13.75 -12.38
N PRO A 129 -6.14 -14.66 -12.32
CA PRO A 129 -7.40 -14.44 -12.99
C PRO A 129 -8.05 -13.16 -12.49
N THR A 130 -8.61 -12.39 -13.41
CA THR A 130 -9.35 -11.14 -13.14
C THR A 130 -10.66 -11.44 -12.40
N ASP A 131 -11.22 -10.44 -11.72
CA ASP A 131 -12.51 -10.57 -11.02
C ASP A 131 -13.64 -11.05 -11.94
N ARG A 132 -13.62 -10.61 -13.20
CA ARG A 132 -14.59 -11.04 -14.20
C ARG A 132 -14.47 -12.54 -14.47
N GLU A 133 -13.25 -13.01 -14.71
CA GLU A 133 -12.97 -14.43 -14.96
C GLU A 133 -13.30 -15.27 -13.73
N ILE A 134 -13.03 -14.78 -12.51
CA ILE A 134 -13.39 -15.45 -11.27
C ILE A 134 -14.92 -15.58 -11.15
N ARG A 135 -15.69 -14.52 -11.44
CA ARG A 135 -17.17 -14.59 -11.42
C ARG A 135 -17.70 -15.57 -12.47
N GLU A 136 -17.16 -15.53 -13.68
CA GLU A 136 -17.53 -16.45 -14.76
C GLU A 136 -17.21 -17.92 -14.38
N ALA A 137 -16.07 -18.15 -13.73
CA ALA A 137 -15.68 -19.47 -13.22
C ALA A 137 -16.63 -19.97 -12.12
N ARG A 138 -16.98 -19.14 -11.15
CA ARG A 138 -17.97 -19.49 -10.11
C ARG A 138 -19.31 -19.86 -10.74
N ALA A 139 -19.81 -19.05 -11.67
CA ALA A 139 -21.04 -19.33 -12.39
C ALA A 139 -20.97 -20.65 -13.20
N ALA A 140 -19.83 -20.95 -13.83
CA ALA A 140 -19.64 -22.20 -14.56
C ALA A 140 -19.66 -23.42 -13.64
N ILE A 141 -18.99 -23.34 -12.49
CA ILE A 141 -18.97 -24.40 -11.47
C ILE A 141 -20.38 -24.66 -10.92
N ILE A 142 -21.12 -23.60 -10.57
CA ILE A 142 -22.51 -23.71 -10.08
C ILE A 142 -23.39 -24.36 -11.14
N ARG A 143 -23.30 -23.87 -12.40
CA ARG A 143 -24.08 -24.43 -13.52
C ARG A 143 -23.78 -25.91 -13.75
N GLN A 144 -22.51 -26.30 -13.71
CA GLN A 144 -22.11 -27.70 -13.86
C GLN A 144 -22.64 -28.55 -12.69
N SER A 145 -22.58 -28.04 -11.46
CA SER A 145 -23.12 -28.74 -10.29
C SER A 145 -24.63 -28.96 -10.39
N ILE A 146 -25.38 -27.96 -10.87
CA ILE A 146 -26.82 -28.05 -11.10
C ILE A 146 -27.13 -29.04 -12.23
N ALA A 147 -26.41 -28.97 -13.35
CA ALA A 147 -26.63 -29.84 -14.50
C ALA A 147 -26.27 -31.31 -14.21
N SER A 148 -25.29 -31.54 -13.35
CA SER A 148 -24.86 -32.89 -12.97
C SER A 148 -25.80 -33.55 -11.95
N TYR A 149 -26.70 -32.78 -11.34
CA TYR A 149 -27.63 -33.31 -10.35
C TYR A 149 -28.79 -34.02 -11.05
N PRO A 150 -29.08 -35.30 -10.71
CA PRO A 150 -30.04 -36.11 -11.47
C PRO A 150 -31.52 -35.76 -11.22
N GLY A 151 -31.84 -34.93 -10.21
CA GLY A 151 -33.21 -34.57 -9.85
C GLY A 151 -33.64 -33.17 -10.29
N SER A 152 -34.94 -32.87 -10.23
CA SER A 152 -35.46 -31.54 -10.61
C SER A 152 -35.16 -30.41 -9.61
N CYS A 153 -34.76 -30.73 -8.36
CA CYS A 153 -34.55 -29.74 -7.30
C CYS A 153 -33.13 -29.76 -6.71
N PRO A 154 -32.10 -29.35 -7.48
CA PRO A 154 -30.75 -29.20 -6.94
C PRO A 154 -30.67 -28.04 -5.94
N CYS A 155 -31.10 -26.83 -6.34
CA CYS A 155 -30.97 -25.62 -5.53
C CYS A 155 -32.31 -25.00 -5.13
N PRO A 156 -32.35 -24.16 -4.08
CA PRO A 156 -33.60 -23.57 -3.57
C PRO A 156 -34.35 -22.72 -4.61
N TYR A 157 -33.61 -22.07 -5.50
CA TYR A 157 -34.17 -21.18 -6.53
C TYR A 157 -34.63 -21.90 -7.80
N ASN A 158 -34.32 -23.19 -7.97
CA ASN A 158 -34.85 -23.96 -9.10
C ASN A 158 -36.37 -24.16 -8.97
N VAL A 159 -37.00 -24.51 -10.08
CA VAL A 159 -38.40 -24.88 -10.16
C VAL A 159 -38.52 -26.34 -10.56
N ASP A 160 -39.51 -27.04 -9.99
CA ASP A 160 -39.83 -28.41 -10.37
C ASP A 160 -40.61 -28.44 -11.70
N ARG A 161 -40.82 -29.65 -12.24
CA ARG A 161 -41.60 -29.87 -13.47
C ARG A 161 -43.05 -29.37 -13.43
N ALA A 162 -43.59 -29.11 -12.23
CA ALA A 162 -44.92 -28.53 -12.04
C ALA A 162 -44.86 -27.00 -11.84
N GLY A 163 -43.69 -26.37 -12.05
CA GLY A 163 -43.50 -24.92 -11.96
C GLY A 163 -43.35 -24.38 -10.54
N ARG A 164 -43.30 -25.23 -9.50
CA ARG A 164 -43.18 -24.78 -8.11
C ARG A 164 -41.71 -24.58 -7.75
N ARG A 165 -41.39 -23.50 -7.04
CA ARG A 165 -40.04 -23.29 -6.49
C ARG A 165 -39.64 -24.44 -5.56
N CYS A 166 -38.40 -24.88 -5.65
CA CYS A 166 -37.88 -25.99 -4.86
C CYS A 166 -37.76 -25.59 -3.39
N GLY A 167 -37.20 -24.41 -3.10
CA GLY A 167 -37.06 -23.89 -1.73
C GLY A 167 -36.40 -24.91 -0.80
N GLY A 168 -37.02 -25.13 0.36
CA GLY A 168 -36.57 -26.14 1.34
C GLY A 168 -36.62 -27.60 0.85
N ARG A 169 -37.27 -27.88 -0.28
CA ARG A 169 -37.27 -29.22 -0.90
C ARG A 169 -36.01 -29.49 -1.73
N SER A 170 -35.16 -28.49 -1.94
CA SER A 170 -33.92 -28.66 -2.71
C SER A 170 -32.91 -29.56 -2.01
N ALA A 171 -32.06 -30.22 -2.79
CA ALA A 171 -30.99 -31.06 -2.27
C ALA A 171 -30.04 -30.27 -1.35
N TRP A 172 -29.69 -29.04 -1.74
CA TRP A 172 -28.87 -28.13 -0.93
C TRP A 172 -29.50 -27.79 0.43
N SER A 173 -30.82 -27.69 0.54
CA SER A 173 -31.51 -27.35 1.80
C SER A 173 -31.77 -28.54 2.72
N ARG A 174 -31.77 -29.79 2.22
CA ARG A 174 -32.15 -30.98 2.99
C ARG A 174 -30.92 -31.60 3.68
N PRO A 175 -31.02 -32.02 4.94
CA PRO A 175 -29.92 -32.71 5.61
C PRO A 175 -29.70 -34.12 5.04
N GLY A 176 -28.44 -34.54 4.90
CA GLY A 176 -28.05 -35.95 4.69
C GLY A 176 -28.16 -36.49 3.26
N GLY A 177 -27.80 -35.72 2.22
CA GLY A 177 -27.84 -36.18 0.83
C GLY A 177 -26.86 -35.48 -0.11
N TYR A 178 -27.17 -35.51 -1.42
CA TYR A 178 -26.43 -34.78 -2.47
C TYR A 178 -26.36 -33.29 -2.12
N SER A 179 -25.17 -32.69 -2.16
CA SER A 179 -24.97 -31.26 -1.84
C SER A 179 -24.45 -30.52 -3.06
N PRO A 180 -25.34 -30.16 -4.02
CA PRO A 180 -24.95 -29.37 -5.17
C PRO A 180 -24.55 -27.96 -4.75
N ILE A 181 -23.59 -27.37 -5.44
CA ILE A 181 -23.17 -25.98 -5.25
C ILE A 181 -24.24 -25.07 -5.84
N CYS A 182 -24.77 -24.15 -5.03
CA CYS A 182 -25.90 -23.32 -5.45
C CYS A 182 -25.57 -21.83 -5.51
N TYR A 183 -24.59 -21.37 -4.73
CA TYR A 183 -24.22 -19.96 -4.64
C TYR A 183 -22.73 -19.73 -4.85
N ASP A 184 -22.35 -18.49 -5.18
CA ASP A 184 -20.95 -18.11 -5.36
C ASP A 184 -20.10 -18.36 -4.12
N SER A 185 -20.70 -18.20 -2.93
CA SER A 185 -20.07 -18.47 -1.62
C SER A 185 -19.73 -19.94 -1.41
N ASP A 186 -20.44 -20.86 -2.07
CA ASP A 186 -20.23 -22.30 -1.94
C ASP A 186 -19.05 -22.79 -2.80
N VAL A 187 -18.51 -21.92 -3.65
CA VAL A 187 -17.33 -22.19 -4.49
C VAL A 187 -16.07 -21.83 -3.70
N SER A 188 -15.39 -22.85 -3.18
CA SER A 188 -14.10 -22.69 -2.50
C SER A 188 -12.97 -22.31 -3.44
N ASP A 189 -11.94 -21.67 -2.89
CA ASP A 189 -10.76 -21.24 -3.67
C ASP A 189 -10.04 -22.42 -4.32
N GLY A 190 -9.95 -23.57 -3.63
CA GLY A 190 -9.38 -24.78 -4.21
C GLY A 190 -10.15 -25.28 -5.44
N ARG A 191 -11.47 -25.06 -5.49
CA ARG A 191 -12.29 -25.42 -6.65
C ARG A 191 -12.08 -24.45 -7.82
N LEU A 192 -11.89 -23.16 -7.54
CA LEU A 192 -11.50 -22.17 -8.56
C LEU A 192 -10.10 -22.44 -9.12
N GLN A 193 -9.14 -22.74 -8.25
CA GLN A 193 -7.78 -23.10 -8.67
C GLN A 193 -7.80 -24.32 -9.60
N SER A 194 -8.55 -25.36 -9.23
CA SER A 194 -8.72 -26.55 -10.08
C SER A 194 -9.41 -26.24 -11.40
N TYR A 195 -10.36 -25.30 -11.43
CA TYR A 195 -11.04 -24.88 -12.66
C TYR A 195 -10.07 -24.21 -13.64
N PHE A 196 -9.31 -23.22 -13.18
CA PHE A 196 -8.33 -22.53 -14.04
C PHE A 196 -7.15 -23.42 -14.42
N ALA A 197 -6.75 -24.37 -13.57
CA ALA A 197 -5.71 -25.34 -13.90
C ALA A 197 -6.08 -26.26 -15.08
N ARG A 198 -7.37 -26.57 -15.27
CA ARG A 198 -7.84 -27.39 -16.41
C ARG A 198 -7.94 -26.62 -17.73
N GLN A 199 -7.83 -25.29 -17.70
CA GLN A 199 -8.02 -24.43 -18.87
C GLN A 199 -6.70 -23.89 -19.45
N ARG A 200 -5.57 -24.33 -18.92
CA ARG A 200 -4.23 -24.04 -19.43
C ARG A 200 -3.66 -25.25 -20.14
#